data_AF-A0A0Q4ZCC9-F1
#
_entry.id   AF-A0A0Q4ZCC9-F1
#
_cell.length_a   1.000
_cell.length_b   1.000
_cell.length_c   1.000
_cell.angle_alpha   90.00
_cell.angle_beta   90.00
_cell.angle_gamma   90.00
#
_symmetry.space_group_name_H-M   'P 1'
#
loop_
_entity.id
_entity.type
_entity.pdbx_description
1 polymer ?
#
loop_
_entity_poly.entity_id
_entity_poly.type
_entity_poly.pdbx_seq_one_letter_code
_entity_poly.pdbx_strand_id
1 'polypeptide(L)'
;MKGTRWLTRVATGLLLGLAPAAAEPSMRKFLEGRWVGDGLQIRVDQDAVQANDNPEKPFEWSPLNIRDVTGGMIVFQIGSRQYIGLIDGQQMTVTITGSSSSHVLTKVPPTPPVRQGRP
;
A
#
# COMPACT_ATOMS: atom_id res chain seq x y z
N MET A 1 18.89 4.19 -66.94
CA MET A 1 18.63 5.06 -65.76
C MET A 1 17.34 4.55 -65.10
N LYS A 2 17.43 4.12 -63.84
CA LYS A 2 16.34 3.51 -63.04
C LYS A 2 15.59 4.61 -62.28
N GLY A 3 14.29 4.41 -62.01
CA GLY A 3 13.53 5.30 -61.11
C GLY A 3 12.07 4.91 -60.93
N THR A 4 11.82 3.73 -60.35
CA THR A 4 10.49 3.20 -59.98
C THR A 4 9.81 4.04 -58.90
N ARG A 5 8.59 4.51 -59.16
CA ARG A 5 7.70 5.23 -58.22
C ARG A 5 7.14 4.26 -57.17
N TRP A 6 7.35 4.55 -55.89
CA TRP A 6 6.80 3.78 -54.76
C TRP A 6 5.51 4.40 -54.22
N LEU A 7 4.60 3.52 -53.78
CA LEU A 7 3.26 3.77 -53.25
C LEU A 7 3.26 4.23 -51.78
N THR A 8 2.28 5.10 -51.49
CA THR A 8 1.42 5.28 -50.30
C THR A 8 1.84 4.69 -48.95
N ARG A 9 1.79 5.52 -47.89
CA ARG A 9 1.50 5.06 -46.51
C ARG A 9 0.46 5.94 -45.84
N VAL A 10 -0.67 5.32 -45.50
CA VAL A 10 -1.76 5.84 -44.68
C VAL A 10 -1.28 5.83 -43.23
N ALA A 11 -1.31 6.98 -42.56
CA ALA A 11 -1.00 7.09 -41.13
C ALA A 11 -2.27 6.82 -40.31
N THR A 12 -2.39 5.60 -39.79
CA THR A 12 -3.41 5.26 -38.79
C THR A 12 -2.97 5.80 -37.44
N GLY A 13 -3.66 6.83 -36.94
CA GLY A 13 -3.42 7.40 -35.61
C GLY A 13 -3.79 6.41 -34.50
N LEU A 14 -2.82 6.07 -33.66
CA LEU A 14 -3.04 5.33 -32.41
C LEU A 14 -3.76 6.26 -31.41
N LEU A 15 -5.04 6.03 -31.17
CA LEU A 15 -5.72 6.55 -29.98
C LEU A 15 -5.23 5.73 -28.77
N LEU A 16 -4.21 6.23 -28.08
CA LEU A 16 -3.81 5.72 -26.76
C LEU A 16 -4.89 6.10 -25.76
N GLY A 17 -5.85 5.19 -25.55
CA GLY A 17 -6.82 5.28 -24.47
C GLY A 17 -6.09 5.22 -23.13
N LEU A 18 -6.16 6.31 -22.36
CA LEU A 18 -5.84 6.32 -20.94
C LEU A 18 -6.79 5.35 -20.23
N ALA A 19 -6.31 4.16 -19.90
CA ALA A 19 -7.06 3.26 -19.04
C ALA A 19 -7.22 3.91 -17.65
N PRO A 20 -8.41 3.87 -17.05
CA PRO A 20 -8.60 4.32 -15.68
C PRO A 20 -7.81 3.38 -14.75
N ALA A 21 -6.93 3.94 -13.93
CA ALA A 21 -6.21 3.20 -12.90
C ALA A 21 -7.22 2.67 -11.88
N ALA A 22 -7.63 1.41 -12.02
CA ALA A 22 -8.36 0.71 -10.99
C ALA A 22 -7.47 0.70 -9.74
N ALA A 23 -7.96 1.23 -8.63
CA ALA A 23 -7.32 1.08 -7.33
C ALA A 23 -7.07 -0.40 -7.06
N GLU A 24 -5.81 -0.82 -7.15
CA GLU A 24 -5.48 -2.23 -7.23
C GLU A 24 -5.81 -2.93 -5.89
N PRO A 25 -6.57 -4.05 -5.91
CA PRO A 25 -6.76 -4.90 -4.73
C PRO A 25 -5.46 -5.30 -4.03
N SER A 26 -4.34 -5.31 -4.78
CA SER A 26 -2.99 -5.51 -4.28
C SER A 26 -2.63 -4.49 -3.19
N MET A 27 -2.96 -3.22 -3.37
CA MET A 27 -2.55 -2.12 -2.49
C MET A 27 -3.23 -2.18 -1.12
N ARG A 28 -4.48 -2.65 -1.06
CA ARG A 28 -5.10 -2.97 0.24
C ARG A 28 -4.28 -4.04 0.93
N LYS A 29 -4.06 -5.19 0.28
CA LYS A 29 -3.26 -6.28 0.87
C LYS A 29 -1.81 -5.89 1.20
N PHE A 30 -1.25 -4.84 0.59
CA PHE A 30 0.06 -4.33 0.99
C PHE A 30 0.08 -3.79 2.42
N LEU A 31 -1.00 -3.18 2.93
CA LEU A 31 -1.08 -2.66 4.29
C LEU A 31 -1.02 -3.78 5.36
N GLU A 32 -1.32 -5.03 5.00
CA GLU A 32 -1.29 -6.21 5.88
C GLU A 32 0.04 -6.38 6.61
N GLY A 33 -0.02 -6.77 7.89
CA GLY A 33 1.15 -7.14 8.68
C GLY A 33 1.60 -6.07 9.68
N ARG A 34 2.90 -6.07 10.01
CA ARG A 34 3.48 -5.20 11.04
C ARG A 34 4.35 -4.13 10.41
N TRP A 35 4.13 -2.88 10.80
CA TRP A 35 4.87 -1.70 10.37
C TRP A 35 5.48 -1.02 11.60
N VAL A 36 6.75 -0.65 11.53
CA VAL A 36 7.49 -0.08 12.68
C VAL A 36 8.44 1.02 12.20
N GLY A 37 8.48 2.15 12.91
CA GLY A 37 9.43 3.23 12.67
C GLY A 37 9.06 4.50 13.44
N ASP A 38 10.01 5.39 13.68
CA ASP A 38 9.80 6.68 14.35
C ASP A 38 8.97 6.63 15.65
N GLY A 39 9.17 5.58 16.45
CA GLY A 39 8.44 5.35 17.70
C GLY A 39 6.98 4.91 17.54
N LEU A 40 6.50 4.78 16.31
CA LEU A 40 5.16 4.30 15.97
C LEU A 40 5.22 2.84 15.51
N GLN A 41 4.23 2.06 15.92
CA GLN A 41 4.02 0.70 15.45
C GLN A 41 2.56 0.53 15.05
N ILE A 42 2.33 0.07 13.83
CA ILE A 42 1.00 -0.27 13.33
C ILE A 42 0.98 -1.76 12.97
N ARG A 43 0.04 -2.51 13.54
CA ARG A 43 -0.27 -3.88 13.17
C ARG A 43 -1.62 -3.90 12.48
N VAL A 44 -1.70 -4.59 11.35
CA VAL A 44 -2.90 -4.70 10.53
C VAL A 44 -3.16 -6.17 10.24
N ASP A 45 -4.40 -6.58 10.49
CA ASP A 45 -4.96 -7.87 10.09
C ASP A 45 -6.23 -7.59 9.28
N GLN A 46 -6.13 -7.68 7.95
CA GLN A 46 -7.24 -7.41 7.04
C GLN A 46 -8.20 -8.58 6.91
N ASP A 47 -7.77 -9.79 7.29
CA ASP A 47 -8.67 -10.94 7.28
C ASP A 47 -9.63 -10.85 8.48
N ALA A 48 -9.15 -10.34 9.62
CA ALA A 48 -9.98 -10.00 10.79
C ALA A 48 -10.60 -8.59 10.72
N VAL A 49 -10.17 -7.74 9.77
CA VAL A 49 -10.59 -6.33 9.63
C VAL A 49 -10.28 -5.52 10.89
N GLN A 50 -9.08 -5.70 11.42
CA GLN A 50 -8.61 -5.12 12.67
C GLN A 50 -7.21 -4.52 12.54
N ALA A 51 -6.91 -3.56 13.41
CA ALA A 51 -5.60 -2.96 13.52
C ALA A 51 -5.29 -2.51 14.95
N ASN A 52 -4.00 -2.39 15.25
CA ASN A 52 -3.49 -1.90 16.54
C ASN A 52 -2.35 -0.92 16.28
N ASP A 53 -2.46 0.27 16.84
CA ASP A 53 -1.46 1.36 16.77
C ASP A 53 -0.83 1.65 18.15
N ASN A 54 -1.15 0.85 19.16
CA ASN A 54 -0.64 0.99 20.53
C ASN A 54 0.18 -0.25 20.94
N PRO A 55 1.52 -0.17 20.89
CA PRO A 55 2.39 -1.30 21.21
C PRO A 55 2.37 -1.68 22.70
N GLU A 56 2.01 -0.75 23.60
CA GLU A 56 1.88 -1.03 25.04
C GLU A 56 0.69 -1.94 25.34
N LYS A 57 -0.25 -2.03 24.39
CA LYS A 57 -1.48 -2.80 24.50
C LYS A 57 -1.62 -3.78 23.33
N PRO A 58 -0.78 -4.84 23.28
CA PRO A 58 -0.61 -5.70 22.10
C PRO A 58 -1.84 -6.55 21.75
N PHE A 59 -2.83 -6.63 22.65
CA PHE A 59 -4.08 -7.37 22.46
C PHE A 59 -5.30 -6.46 22.29
N GLU A 60 -5.15 -5.14 22.45
CA GLU A 60 -6.24 -4.19 22.19
C GLU A 60 -6.29 -3.88 20.69
N TRP A 61 -7.13 -4.62 19.98
CA TRP A 61 -7.40 -4.42 18.57
C TRP A 61 -8.59 -3.48 18.37
N SER A 62 -8.49 -2.61 17.38
CA SER A 62 -9.55 -1.70 16.97
C SER A 62 -10.04 -2.04 15.56
N PRO A 63 -11.29 -1.69 15.22
CA PRO A 63 -11.79 -1.84 13.85
C PRO A 63 -10.91 -1.11 12.85
N LEU A 64 -10.58 -1.77 11.75
CA LEU A 64 -9.89 -1.17 10.61
C LEU A 64 -10.91 -0.78 9.54
N ASN A 65 -10.92 0.49 9.13
CA ASN A 65 -11.72 0.95 8.01
C ASN A 65 -10.85 1.58 6.93
N ILE A 66 -10.71 0.94 5.77
CA ILE A 66 -10.02 1.51 4.61
C ILE A 66 -11.01 2.39 3.85
N ARG A 67 -10.72 3.69 3.76
CA ARG A 67 -11.59 4.72 3.17
C ARG A 67 -11.29 4.97 1.71
N ASP A 68 -10.02 5.08 1.35
CA ASP A 68 -9.59 5.32 -0.02
C ASP A 68 -8.25 4.64 -0.32
N VAL A 69 -8.04 4.28 -1.58
CA VAL A 69 -6.77 3.71 -2.09
C VAL A 69 -6.55 4.24 -3.50
N THR A 70 -5.56 5.10 -3.68
CA THR A 70 -5.29 5.75 -4.97
C THR A 70 -3.79 5.97 -5.16
N GLY A 71 -3.20 5.37 -6.20
CA GLY A 71 -1.82 5.68 -6.61
C GLY A 71 -0.73 5.52 -5.53
N GLY A 72 -0.83 4.49 -4.67
CA GLY A 72 0.09 4.26 -3.55
C GLY A 72 -0.28 4.99 -2.26
N MET A 73 -1.24 5.91 -2.31
CA MET A 73 -1.87 6.49 -1.13
C MET A 73 -2.98 5.58 -0.61
N ILE A 74 -3.06 5.42 0.71
CA ILE A 74 -4.13 4.74 1.42
C ILE A 74 -4.64 5.62 2.56
N VAL A 75 -5.94 5.86 2.60
CA VAL A 75 -6.60 6.52 3.73
C VAL A 75 -7.30 5.45 4.54
N PHE A 76 -6.96 5.30 5.81
CA PHE A 76 -7.53 4.28 6.68
C PHE A 76 -7.75 4.79 8.09
N GLN A 77 -8.60 4.10 8.84
CA GLN A 77 -8.92 4.43 10.22
C GLN A 77 -8.67 3.22 11.11
N ILE A 78 -8.09 3.47 12.28
CA ILE A 78 -7.92 2.50 13.36
C ILE A 78 -8.74 3.05 14.54
N GLY A 79 -9.86 2.40 14.85
CA GLY A 79 -10.83 2.94 15.80
C GLY A 79 -11.34 4.31 15.35
N SER A 80 -11.15 5.35 16.17
CA SER A 80 -11.56 6.72 15.86
C SER A 80 -10.48 7.57 15.17
N ARG A 81 -9.27 7.04 15.00
CA ARG A 81 -8.12 7.81 14.48
C ARG A 81 -7.94 7.54 13.00
N GLN A 82 -7.77 8.60 12.22
CA GLN A 82 -7.56 8.53 10.77
C GLN A 82 -6.09 8.73 10.40
N TYR A 83 -5.65 7.95 9.44
CA TYR A 83 -4.30 7.88 8.92
C TYR A 83 -4.30 8.05 7.40
N ILE A 84 -3.29 8.75 6.90
CA ILE A 84 -2.96 8.84 5.48
C ILE A 84 -1.59 8.19 5.31
N GLY A 85 -1.55 7.04 4.64
CA GLY A 85 -0.32 6.32 4.31
C GLY A 85 0.06 6.53 2.85
N LEU A 86 1.34 6.78 2.60
CA LEU A 86 1.97 6.72 1.28
C LEU A 86 2.90 5.51 1.27
N ILE A 87 2.56 4.49 0.49
CA ILE A 87 3.29 3.22 0.43
C ILE A 87 4.26 3.27 -0.75
N ASP A 88 5.52 2.97 -0.47
CA ASP A 88 6.57 2.72 -1.44
C ASP A 88 7.32 1.42 -1.07
N GLY A 89 6.90 0.31 -1.70
CA GLY A 89 7.44 -1.02 -1.44
C GLY A 89 7.25 -1.49 0.01
N GLN A 90 8.34 -1.50 0.78
CA GLN A 90 8.35 -1.90 2.20
C GLN A 90 8.35 -0.71 3.17
N GLN A 91 8.27 0.52 2.65
CA GLN A 91 8.17 1.73 3.47
C GLN A 91 6.77 2.32 3.34
N MET A 92 6.29 2.86 4.45
CA MET A 92 5.06 3.63 4.50
C MET A 92 5.32 4.93 5.25
N THR A 93 5.17 6.06 4.57
CA THR A 93 5.10 7.36 5.25
C THR A 93 3.67 7.57 5.71
N VAL A 94 3.45 7.69 7.01
CA VAL A 94 2.12 7.83 7.60
C VAL A 94 1.96 9.19 8.26
N THR A 95 0.83 9.85 7.98
CA THR A 95 0.43 11.08 8.67
C THR A 95 -0.87 10.82 9.41
N ILE A 96 -0.91 11.21 10.68
CA ILE A 96 -2.12 11.13 11.51
C ILE A 96 -2.95 12.38 11.22
N THR A 97 -4.24 12.21 10.93
CA THR A 97 -5.14 13.36 10.70
C THR A 97 -5.17 14.24 11.94
N GLY A 98 -4.92 15.54 11.77
CA GLY A 98 -4.80 16.50 12.87
C GLY A 98 -3.38 16.64 13.46
N SER A 99 -2.41 15.85 13.00
CA SER A 99 -0.99 16.02 13.30
C SER A 99 -0.29 16.80 12.17
N SER A 100 0.71 17.61 12.52
CA SER A 100 1.63 18.23 11.56
C SER A 100 2.83 17.34 11.20
N SER A 101 2.97 16.19 11.89
CA SER A 101 4.11 15.30 11.76
C SER A 101 3.75 14.04 10.97
N SER A 102 4.71 13.58 10.17
CA SER A 102 4.66 12.29 9.48
C SER A 102 5.70 11.34 10.09
N HIS A 103 5.41 10.04 10.02
CA HIS A 103 6.29 8.97 10.51
C HIS A 103 6.63 8.04 9.35
N VAL A 104 7.90 7.66 9.22
CA VAL A 104 8.34 6.66 8.25
C VAL A 104 8.34 5.30 8.94
N LEU A 105 7.51 4.39 8.45
CA LEU A 105 7.39 3.03 8.95
C LEU A 105 7.96 2.04 7.95
N THR A 106 8.71 1.06 8.44
CA THR A 106 9.19 -0.07 7.65
C THR A 106 8.36 -1.31 7.95
N LYS A 107 8.00 -2.05 6.91
CA LYS A 107 7.31 -3.33 7.04
C LYS A 107 8.26 -4.37 7.63
N VAL A 108 7.82 -4.99 8.72
CA VAL A 108 8.54 -6.07 9.38
C VAL A 108 8.18 -7.38 8.67
N PRO A 109 9.17 -8.13 8.13
CA PRO A 109 8.91 -9.42 7.53
C PRO A 109 8.27 -10.37 8.54
N PRO A 110 7.33 -11.24 8.11
CA PRO A 110 6.84 -12.30 8.98
C PRO A 110 8.02 -13.18 9.42
N THR A 111 8.08 -13.52 10.71
CA THR A 111 9.11 -14.42 11.22
C THR A 111 8.99 -15.76 10.49
N PRO A 112 10.06 -16.28 9.88
CA PRO A 112 10.01 -17.59 9.23
C PRO A 112 9.58 -18.66 10.24
N PRO A 113 8.82 -19.68 9.83
CA PRO A 113 8.52 -20.81 10.71
C PRO A 113 9.82 -21.44 11.18
N VAL A 114 9.96 -21.62 12.51
CA VAL A 114 11.09 -22.36 13.09
C VAL A 114 11.06 -23.75 12.49
N ARG A 115 12.05 -24.09 11.66
CA ARG A 115 12.26 -25.46 11.22
C ARG A 115 12.59 -26.26 12.47
N GLN A 116 11.62 -26.95 13.04
CA GLN A 116 11.87 -27.94 14.07
C GLN A 116 12.74 -29.02 13.44
N GLY A 117 14.05 -28.96 13.71
CA GLY A 117 14.96 -30.06 13.43
C GLY A 117 14.47 -31.25 14.24
N ARG A 118 14.02 -32.28 13.54
CA ARG A 118 13.78 -33.59 14.14
C ARG A 118 15.17 -34.13 14.58
N PRO A 119 15.31 -34.67 15.81
CA PRO A 119 16.57 -35.28 16.26
C PRO A 119 16.99 -36.44 15.38
#